data_AF-A0A914VGP1-F1
#
_entry.id   AF-A0A914VGP1-F1
#
_cell.length_a   1.000
_cell.length_b   1.000
_cell.length_c   1.000
_cell.angle_alpha   90.00
_cell.angle_beta   90.00
_cell.angle_gamma   90.00
#
_symmetry.space_group_name_H-M   'P 1'
#
loop_
_entity.id
_entity.type
_entity.pdbx_description
1 polymer ?
#
loop_
_entity_poly.entity_id
_entity_poly.type
_entity_poly.pdbx_seq_one_letter_code
_entity_poly.pdbx_strand_id
1 'polypeptide(L)'
;MASYYRRNRGASSRFPRRTQYSNQRIYPKSTDIDAPPNVPPAIESFPWTDIINKEIPLFELRNRDLQISDERVKDEDLVGMKNFRRIATYNWMTSDSVHPTGTMVIPGVPRIYDSTVSKKIIKLKPDKWFVAYPDGYHSPDYPMEPVFRAIEECKPSDFNFQDHHILTDSACLKHFLCFGNEKLEPEEPPVRIDVERIGDLVVLSRQEKSPVYRFESSSAYGIDFKDCVTIDTDKDAPTNDNFHQVITYQFGQFNMIVSSKVDCCKTLEMKQDDKDGDTVDKLVKTLATGLDLNRDSYGKESKLSVIKYGSLRQFDMVELLTRKEGRELRWDKVWQRVFFTGAKHLV
;
A
#
# COMPACT_ATOMS: atom_id res chain seq x y z
N MET A 1 -33.00 59.24 13.77
CA MET A 1 -33.30 59.29 15.22
C MET A 1 -32.87 57.95 15.81
N ALA A 2 -31.63 57.87 16.32
CA ALA A 2 -31.24 57.99 17.74
C ALA A 2 -31.70 56.77 18.56
N SER A 3 -30.85 55.77 18.84
CA SER A 3 -29.70 55.72 19.78
C SER A 3 -30.13 55.37 21.21
N TYR A 4 -29.56 54.28 21.76
CA TYR A 4 -28.86 54.15 23.06
C TYR A 4 -28.67 52.64 23.35
N TYR A 5 -27.55 51.97 23.05
CA TYR A 5 -26.23 51.95 23.72
C TYR A 5 -26.23 51.89 25.25
N ARG A 6 -25.84 50.73 25.80
CA ARG A 6 -24.91 50.69 26.94
C ARG A 6 -23.97 49.49 26.87
N ARG A 7 -22.70 49.81 27.10
CA ARG A 7 -21.49 48.98 27.07
C ARG A 7 -21.39 48.12 28.33
N ASN A 8 -20.64 47.02 28.22
CA ASN A 8 -19.63 46.72 29.23
C ASN A 8 -18.33 46.26 28.54
N ARG A 9 -17.23 46.92 28.90
CA ARG A 9 -15.85 46.63 28.50
C ARG A 9 -15.19 45.80 29.59
N GLY A 10 -14.28 44.92 29.19
CA GLY A 10 -13.02 44.71 29.92
C GLY A 10 -12.75 43.30 30.41
N ALA A 11 -12.02 42.51 29.61
CA ALA A 11 -10.80 41.85 30.06
C ALA A 11 -9.98 41.45 28.84
N SER A 12 -8.74 41.92 28.81
CA SER A 12 -7.77 41.85 27.74
C SER A 12 -6.79 40.70 27.98
N SER A 13 -6.33 40.10 26.88
CA SER A 13 -5.02 39.47 26.68
C SER A 13 -4.72 38.16 27.44
N ARG A 14 -4.46 37.09 26.68
CA ARG A 14 -3.10 36.59 26.38
C ARG A 14 -3.19 35.31 25.55
N PHE A 15 -2.75 35.39 24.29
CA PHE A 15 -2.34 34.23 23.52
C PHE A 15 -1.09 33.61 24.17
N PRO A 16 -1.00 32.30 24.39
CA PRO A 16 0.26 31.69 24.76
C PRO A 16 1.20 31.67 23.55
N ARG A 17 2.35 32.32 23.75
CA ARG A 17 3.51 32.29 22.86
C ARG A 17 4.07 30.87 22.77
N ARG A 18 4.39 30.48 21.54
CA ARG A 18 5.54 29.68 21.09
C ARG A 18 6.51 29.31 22.24
N THR A 19 6.42 28.09 22.76
CA THR A 19 7.49 27.48 23.55
C THR A 19 8.43 26.74 22.61
N GLN A 20 9.66 27.25 22.51
CA GLN A 20 10.81 26.51 22.00
C GLN A 20 11.03 25.29 22.90
N TYR A 21 10.89 24.08 22.37
CA TYR A 21 11.38 22.90 23.06
C TYR A 21 12.90 22.85 22.89
N SER A 22 13.60 23.19 23.97
CA SER A 22 15.02 22.98 24.14
C SER A 22 15.33 21.48 24.20
N ASN A 23 16.25 21.04 23.35
CA ASN A 23 16.91 19.74 23.46
C ASN A 23 17.69 19.65 24.78
N GLN A 24 17.17 18.94 25.77
CA GLN A 24 17.99 18.38 26.85
C GLN A 24 17.63 16.90 27.06
N ARG A 25 18.58 16.05 26.66
CA ARG A 25 18.65 14.63 26.99
C ARG A 25 18.81 14.49 28.51
N ILE A 26 17.93 13.72 29.14
CA ILE A 26 18.13 13.22 30.50
C ILE A 26 18.02 11.69 30.43
N TYR A 27 19.16 11.01 30.48
CA TYR A 27 19.23 9.57 30.74
C TYR A 27 19.37 9.37 32.26
N PRO A 28 18.57 8.52 32.91
CA PRO A 28 18.92 8.01 34.22
C PRO A 28 20.03 6.96 34.08
N LYS A 29 21.11 7.14 34.84
CA LYS A 29 22.16 6.14 35.06
C LYS A 29 21.57 4.97 35.84
N SER A 30 21.61 3.74 35.31
CA SER A 30 21.38 2.53 36.10
C SER A 30 22.71 2.00 36.63
N THR A 31 22.83 1.93 37.95
CA THR A 31 23.85 1.13 38.66
C THR A 31 23.15 -0.05 39.32
N ASP A 32 23.70 -1.24 39.08
CA ASP A 32 23.73 -2.46 39.90
C ASP A 32 22.42 -3.04 40.44
N ILE A 33 21.98 -4.17 39.86
CA ILE A 33 21.49 -5.34 40.62
C ILE A 33 21.93 -6.62 39.90
N ASP A 34 22.89 -7.32 40.50
CA ASP A 34 23.23 -8.71 40.20
C ASP A 34 22.13 -9.66 40.69
N ALA A 35 21.57 -10.48 39.78
CA ALA A 35 20.95 -11.76 40.10
C ALA A 35 20.96 -12.67 38.84
N PRO A 36 21.38 -13.94 38.93
CA PRO A 36 21.38 -14.84 37.78
C PRO A 36 19.95 -15.23 37.38
N PRO A 37 19.62 -15.30 36.07
CA PRO A 37 18.30 -15.73 35.64
C PRO A 37 18.13 -17.24 35.87
N ASN A 38 17.03 -17.61 36.51
CA ASN A 38 16.53 -18.98 36.63
C ASN A 38 16.49 -19.65 35.24
N VAL A 39 17.18 -20.79 35.12
CA VAL A 39 17.08 -21.69 33.97
C VAL A 39 15.71 -22.39 34.01
N PRO A 40 14.84 -22.24 33.00
CA PRO A 40 13.61 -23.03 32.91
C PRO A 40 13.94 -24.51 32.66
N PRO A 41 13.16 -25.46 33.20
CA PRO A 41 13.41 -26.88 33.00
C PRO A 41 13.29 -27.25 31.51
N ALA A 42 14.11 -28.21 31.08
CA ALA A 42 14.15 -28.74 29.72
C ALA A 42 12.75 -29.16 29.27
N ILE A 43 12.24 -28.51 28.22
CA ILE A 43 11.02 -28.92 27.53
C ILE A 43 11.37 -30.20 26.77
N GLU A 44 10.67 -31.27 27.13
CA GLU A 44 10.72 -32.57 26.47
C GLU A 44 10.55 -32.41 24.95
N SER A 45 11.33 -33.21 24.22
CA SER A 45 11.39 -33.25 22.77
C SER A 45 10.02 -33.38 22.13
N PHE A 46 9.52 -32.29 21.56
CA PHE A 46 8.37 -32.31 20.65
C PHE A 46 8.77 -33.00 19.34
N PRO A 47 7.97 -33.93 18.80
CA PRO A 47 8.32 -34.67 17.60
C PRO A 47 8.18 -33.76 16.37
N TRP A 48 9.30 -33.30 15.85
CA TRP A 48 9.40 -32.42 14.68
C TRP A 48 8.97 -33.04 13.34
N THR A 49 8.51 -34.30 13.33
CA THR A 49 8.25 -35.05 12.09
C THR A 49 6.85 -34.86 11.52
N ASP A 50 5.89 -34.37 12.30
CA ASP A 50 4.46 -34.43 11.93
C ASP A 50 3.89 -33.13 11.33
N ILE A 51 4.70 -32.07 11.19
CA ILE A 51 4.25 -30.77 10.63
C ILE A 51 4.80 -30.49 9.21
N ILE A 52 5.57 -31.41 8.63
CA ILE A 52 6.27 -31.19 7.36
C ILE A 52 5.35 -31.22 6.12
N ASN A 53 4.05 -31.54 6.24
CA ASN A 53 3.16 -31.75 5.08
C ASN A 53 1.94 -30.82 4.99
N LYS A 54 1.92 -29.66 5.67
CA LYS A 54 0.78 -28.73 5.51
C LYS A 54 1.02 -27.81 4.33
N GLU A 55 0.22 -28.01 3.27
CA GLU A 55 0.13 -27.12 2.10
C GLU A 55 -0.04 -25.67 2.58
N ILE A 56 0.62 -24.71 1.93
CA ILE A 56 0.33 -23.28 2.13
C ILE A 56 -1.06 -23.01 1.54
N PRO A 57 -2.10 -22.79 2.35
CA PRO A 57 -3.47 -22.70 1.85
C PRO A 57 -3.76 -21.28 1.34
N LEU A 58 -4.32 -21.19 0.13
CA LEU A 58 -4.88 -19.94 -0.39
C LEU A 58 -6.29 -19.74 0.20
N PHE A 59 -6.47 -18.72 1.02
CA PHE A 59 -7.77 -18.39 1.60
C PHE A 59 -8.53 -17.41 0.71
N GLU A 60 -9.82 -17.66 0.50
CA GLU A 60 -10.75 -16.67 -0.04
C GLU A 60 -11.29 -15.83 1.11
N LEU A 61 -11.09 -14.51 1.06
CA LEU A 61 -11.59 -13.58 2.06
C LEU A 61 -13.10 -13.41 1.93
N ARG A 62 -13.87 -13.60 3.01
CA ARG A 62 -15.32 -13.43 3.02
C ARG A 62 -15.72 -12.36 4.04
N ASN A 63 -16.74 -11.57 3.72
CA ASN A 63 -17.26 -10.53 4.63
C ASN A 63 -17.67 -11.09 6.01
N ARG A 64 -18.09 -12.36 6.10
CA ARG A 64 -18.46 -13.02 7.36
C ARG A 64 -17.29 -13.30 8.31
N ASP A 65 -16.05 -13.18 7.83
CA ASP A 65 -14.86 -13.35 8.68
C ASP A 65 -14.65 -12.10 9.58
N LEU A 66 -15.49 -11.07 9.42
CA LEU A 66 -15.74 -9.97 10.36
C LEU A 66 -16.76 -10.40 11.42
N GLN A 67 -16.39 -11.27 12.36
CA GLN A 67 -17.24 -11.44 13.55
C GLN A 67 -17.03 -10.24 14.49
N ILE A 68 -17.58 -9.07 14.11
CA ILE A 68 -18.03 -8.10 15.09
C ILE A 68 -19.45 -8.53 15.41
N SER A 69 -19.60 -9.41 16.39
CA SER A 69 -20.89 -9.81 16.95
C SER A 69 -21.48 -8.62 17.72
N ASP A 70 -21.96 -7.62 16.99
CA ASP A 70 -22.89 -6.63 17.51
C ASP A 70 -24.23 -6.86 16.78
N GLU A 71 -25.14 -7.57 17.45
CA GLU A 71 -26.49 -7.93 16.97
C GLU A 71 -27.34 -6.70 16.58
N ARG A 72 -26.83 -5.48 16.78
CA ARG A 72 -27.47 -4.21 16.46
C ARG A 72 -27.21 -3.70 15.03
N VAL A 73 -26.21 -4.23 14.33
CA VAL A 73 -25.92 -3.82 12.94
C VAL A 73 -26.71 -4.71 12.00
N LYS A 74 -27.66 -4.14 11.25
CA LYS A 74 -28.36 -4.89 10.22
C LYS A 74 -27.52 -4.97 8.95
N ASP A 75 -27.71 -6.00 8.13
CA ASP A 75 -27.01 -6.15 6.85
C ASP A 75 -27.21 -4.94 5.91
N GLU A 76 -28.35 -4.26 6.01
CA GLU A 76 -28.66 -3.03 5.28
C GLU A 76 -27.80 -1.82 5.70
N ASP A 77 -27.22 -1.85 6.89
CA ASP A 77 -26.33 -0.83 7.44
C ASP A 77 -24.84 -1.10 7.14
N LEU A 78 -24.51 -2.27 6.56
CA LEU A 78 -23.12 -2.62 6.22
C LEU A 78 -22.62 -1.80 5.03
N VAL A 79 -21.64 -0.93 5.29
CA VAL A 79 -20.97 -0.14 4.26
C VAL A 79 -19.84 -0.97 3.64
N GLY A 80 -20.08 -1.47 2.43
CA GLY A 80 -19.09 -2.18 1.61
C GLY A 80 -18.67 -1.39 0.36
N MET A 81 -17.60 -1.84 -0.28
CA MET A 81 -17.16 -1.33 -1.59
C MET A 81 -18.18 -1.74 -2.67
N LYS A 82 -18.76 -0.76 -3.37
CA LYS A 82 -19.65 -0.97 -4.52
C LYS A 82 -18.99 -0.44 -5.79
N ASN A 83 -19.36 -0.98 -6.95
CA ASN A 83 -18.85 -0.52 -8.26
C ASN A 83 -17.32 -0.53 -8.38
N PHE A 84 -16.67 -1.54 -7.79
CA PHE A 84 -15.23 -1.69 -7.80
C PHE A 84 -14.69 -1.80 -9.23
N ARG A 85 -13.72 -0.95 -9.58
CA ARG A 85 -12.99 -1.01 -10.85
C ARG A 85 -11.52 -0.65 -10.65
N ARG A 86 -10.64 -1.39 -11.30
CA ARG A 86 -9.24 -0.99 -11.45
C ARG A 86 -9.09 -0.06 -12.65
N ILE A 87 -8.55 1.12 -12.41
CA ILE A 87 -8.46 2.19 -13.41
C ILE A 87 -7.03 2.47 -13.87
N ALA A 88 -6.03 2.15 -13.04
CA ALA A 88 -4.63 2.22 -13.41
C ALA A 88 -3.79 1.24 -12.58
N THR A 89 -2.58 0.97 -13.05
CA THR A 89 -1.55 0.23 -12.33
C THR A 89 -0.20 0.82 -12.64
N TYR A 90 0.78 0.64 -11.75
CA TYR A 90 2.15 1.05 -12.02
C TYR A 90 3.14 0.22 -11.20
N ASN A 91 4.37 0.12 -11.70
CA ASN A 91 5.52 -0.32 -10.89
C ASN A 91 6.48 0.85 -10.72
N TRP A 92 7.22 0.83 -9.63
CA TRP A 92 8.47 1.57 -9.56
C TRP A 92 9.61 0.76 -10.18
N MET A 93 10.56 1.42 -10.83
CA MET A 93 11.88 0.86 -11.08
C MET A 93 12.83 1.29 -9.96
N THR A 94 13.78 0.42 -9.61
CA THR A 94 14.73 0.73 -8.55
C THR A 94 15.57 1.88 -9.04
N SER A 95 15.62 2.91 -8.21
CA SER A 95 16.57 3.99 -8.32
C SER A 95 17.97 3.39 -8.18
N ASP A 96 18.68 3.23 -9.30
CA ASP A 96 20.13 3.09 -9.25
C ASP A 96 20.69 4.40 -8.65
N SER A 97 21.88 4.35 -8.06
CA SER A 97 22.57 5.48 -7.42
C SER A 97 22.77 6.73 -8.31
N VAL A 98 22.35 6.66 -9.58
CA VAL A 98 22.39 7.71 -10.61
C VAL A 98 21.05 8.47 -10.73
N HIS A 99 19.93 7.90 -10.26
CA HIS A 99 18.59 8.48 -10.41
C HIS A 99 17.87 8.56 -9.05
N PRO A 100 17.97 9.68 -8.31
CA PRO A 100 17.31 9.82 -7.01
C PRO A 100 15.79 9.96 -7.11
N THR A 101 15.23 10.15 -8.31
CA THR A 101 13.79 10.20 -8.58
C THR A 101 13.35 8.93 -9.29
N GLY A 102 12.20 8.36 -8.89
CA GLY A 102 11.75 7.07 -9.38
C GLY A 102 11.31 7.11 -10.83
N THR A 103 11.63 6.06 -11.59
CA THR A 103 10.98 5.80 -12.89
C THR A 103 9.78 4.91 -12.66
N MET A 104 8.62 5.29 -13.19
CA MET A 104 7.40 4.52 -13.18
C MET A 104 7.26 3.71 -14.47
N VAL A 105 6.72 2.49 -14.36
CA VAL A 105 6.24 1.71 -15.50
C VAL A 105 4.72 1.69 -15.46
N ILE A 106 4.07 2.14 -16.53
CA ILE A 106 2.62 2.35 -16.59
C ILE A 106 2.05 1.86 -17.93
N PRO A 107 1.01 1.01 -17.96
CA PRO A 107 0.51 0.21 -16.85
C PRO A 107 1.61 -0.69 -16.26
N GLY A 108 1.58 -0.85 -14.94
CA GLY A 108 2.43 -1.82 -14.25
C GLY A 108 1.96 -3.26 -14.45
N VAL A 109 2.85 -4.22 -14.18
CA VAL A 109 2.59 -5.66 -14.21
C VAL A 109 2.86 -6.27 -12.82
N PRO A 110 1.88 -6.95 -12.20
CA PRO A 110 2.10 -7.67 -10.94
C PRO A 110 2.91 -8.93 -11.15
N ARG A 111 3.56 -9.44 -10.10
CA ARG A 111 4.01 -10.85 -10.05
C ARG A 111 2.82 -11.79 -9.84
N ILE A 112 2.98 -13.05 -10.23
CA ILE A 112 1.98 -14.11 -10.01
C ILE A 112 2.40 -14.94 -8.81
N TYR A 113 1.43 -15.35 -7.99
CA TYR A 113 1.64 -16.35 -6.94
C TYR A 113 2.02 -17.70 -7.55
N ASP A 114 3.20 -18.22 -7.21
CA ASP A 114 3.67 -19.52 -7.68
C ASP A 114 3.04 -20.65 -6.83
N SER A 115 1.90 -21.15 -7.30
CA SER A 115 1.21 -22.27 -6.66
C SER A 115 2.05 -23.54 -6.53
N THR A 116 3.14 -23.70 -7.30
CA THR A 116 4.04 -24.86 -7.20
C THR A 116 4.90 -24.84 -5.94
N VAL A 117 5.06 -23.67 -5.33
CA VAL A 117 5.88 -23.46 -4.13
C VAL A 117 5.14 -23.91 -2.86
N SER A 118 3.81 -24.00 -2.88
CA SER A 118 2.97 -24.49 -1.77
C SER A 118 3.34 -25.88 -1.23
N LYS A 119 4.11 -26.67 -2.00
CA LYS A 119 4.55 -28.04 -1.67
C LYS A 119 6.01 -28.13 -1.21
N LYS A 120 6.71 -27.00 -1.08
CA LYS A 120 8.15 -26.96 -0.78
C LYS A 120 8.40 -26.35 0.59
N ILE A 121 9.35 -26.94 1.33
CA ILE A 121 9.92 -26.29 2.52
C ILE A 121 10.89 -25.22 2.03
N ILE A 122 10.63 -23.96 2.38
CA ILE A 122 11.47 -22.83 2.01
C ILE A 122 12.18 -22.32 3.26
N LYS A 123 13.50 -22.16 3.16
CA LYS A 123 14.28 -21.49 4.19
C LYS A 123 14.38 -20.00 3.88
N LEU A 124 13.65 -19.19 4.63
CA LEU A 124 13.63 -17.74 4.45
C LEU A 124 14.87 -17.07 5.07
N LYS A 125 15.34 -16.01 4.41
CA LYS A 125 16.36 -15.11 4.92
C LYS A 125 15.71 -13.97 5.70
N PRO A 126 16.28 -13.57 6.85
CA PRO A 126 15.76 -12.42 7.59
C PRO A 126 15.88 -11.14 6.75
N ASP A 127 14.78 -10.37 6.69
CA ASP A 127 14.71 -9.09 6.00
C ASP A 127 15.65 -8.09 6.69
N LYS A 128 16.38 -7.28 5.93
CA LYS A 128 17.31 -6.28 6.50
C LYS A 128 16.70 -4.89 6.63
N TRP A 129 15.80 -4.57 5.70
CA TRP A 129 15.13 -3.29 5.59
C TRP A 129 13.91 -3.45 4.68
N PHE A 130 12.99 -2.50 4.73
CA PHE A 130 11.91 -2.40 3.76
C PHE A 130 11.53 -0.94 3.50
N VAL A 131 10.98 -0.67 2.31
CA VAL A 131 10.36 0.61 1.98
C VAL A 131 8.88 0.51 2.36
N ALA A 132 8.48 1.22 3.41
CA ALA A 132 7.08 1.25 3.87
C ALA A 132 6.20 2.15 3.02
N TYR A 133 6.81 3.16 2.37
CA TYR A 133 6.10 4.08 1.50
C TYR A 133 6.85 4.31 0.19
N PRO A 134 6.71 3.39 -0.81
CA PRO A 134 7.39 3.53 -2.09
C PRO A 134 7.09 4.84 -2.80
N ASP A 135 5.84 5.30 -2.80
CA ASP A 135 5.45 6.54 -3.46
C ASP A 135 6.13 7.76 -2.82
N GLY A 136 6.17 7.85 -1.48
CA GLY A 136 6.92 8.92 -0.79
C GLY A 136 8.44 8.75 -0.81
N TYR A 137 8.95 7.54 -1.07
CA TYR A 137 10.38 7.32 -1.31
C TYR A 137 10.82 7.83 -2.68
N HIS A 138 10.02 7.55 -3.72
CA HIS A 138 10.35 7.88 -5.11
C HIS A 138 9.86 9.26 -5.54
N SER A 139 8.82 9.79 -4.89
CA SER A 139 8.23 11.11 -5.10
C SER A 139 8.05 11.85 -3.76
N PRO A 140 9.13 12.23 -3.06
CA PRO A 140 9.05 12.79 -1.71
C PRO A 140 8.36 14.16 -1.66
N ASP A 141 8.51 14.96 -2.72
CA ASP A 141 7.89 16.29 -2.81
C ASP A 141 6.38 16.19 -3.07
N TYR A 142 5.95 15.19 -3.84
CA TYR A 142 4.57 14.98 -4.25
C TYR A 142 4.19 13.49 -4.20
N PRO A 143 3.94 12.92 -3.01
CA PRO A 143 3.72 11.47 -2.87
C PRO A 143 2.48 10.94 -3.59
N MET A 144 1.50 11.80 -3.92
CA MET A 144 0.30 11.41 -4.68
C MET A 144 0.41 11.68 -6.19
N GLU A 145 1.45 12.38 -6.67
CA GLU A 145 1.71 12.56 -8.10
C GLU A 145 1.69 11.23 -8.90
N PRO A 146 2.30 10.13 -8.42
CA PRO A 146 2.30 8.85 -9.13
C PRO A 146 0.89 8.33 -9.46
N VAL A 147 -0.08 8.57 -8.57
CA VAL A 147 -1.47 8.13 -8.79
C VAL A 147 -2.11 8.91 -9.94
N PHE A 148 -1.89 10.22 -9.99
CA PHE A 148 -2.38 11.06 -11.10
C PHE A 148 -1.74 10.63 -12.43
N ARG A 149 -0.42 10.44 -12.45
CA ARG A 149 0.32 9.97 -13.64
C ARG A 149 -0.20 8.65 -14.17
N ALA A 150 -0.42 7.69 -13.26
CA ALA A 150 -0.93 6.37 -13.64
C ALA A 150 -2.31 6.45 -14.27
N ILE A 151 -3.21 7.27 -13.72
CA ILE A 151 -4.55 7.48 -14.26
C ILE A 151 -4.49 8.19 -15.63
N GLU A 152 -3.72 9.28 -15.76
CA GLU A 152 -3.58 10.02 -17.01
C GLU A 152 -3.10 9.10 -18.14
N GLU A 153 -2.14 8.22 -17.87
CA GLU A 153 -1.63 7.31 -18.90
C GLU A 153 -2.56 6.13 -19.19
N CYS A 154 -3.24 5.58 -18.19
CA CYS A 154 -4.17 4.46 -18.41
C CYS A 154 -5.53 4.91 -18.96
N LYS A 155 -5.89 6.20 -18.78
CA LYS A 155 -7.20 6.80 -19.11
C LYS A 155 -7.08 8.26 -19.63
N PRO A 156 -6.30 8.51 -20.70
CA PRO A 156 -5.91 9.88 -21.12
C PRO A 156 -7.06 10.80 -21.54
N SER A 157 -8.23 10.26 -21.88
CA SER A 157 -9.40 11.05 -22.31
C SER A 157 -10.68 10.76 -21.52
N ASP A 158 -10.67 9.72 -20.69
CA ASP A 158 -11.91 9.07 -20.22
C ASP A 158 -12.11 9.15 -18.71
N PHE A 159 -11.22 9.87 -18.00
CA PHE A 159 -11.28 9.96 -16.55
C PHE A 159 -11.52 11.39 -16.08
N ASN A 160 -12.66 11.60 -15.43
CA ASN A 160 -12.97 12.85 -14.74
C ASN A 160 -12.73 12.71 -13.24
N PHE A 161 -11.72 13.39 -12.72
CA PHE A 161 -11.44 13.44 -11.29
C PHE A 161 -12.57 14.07 -10.48
N GLN A 162 -13.36 14.97 -11.08
CA GLN A 162 -14.45 15.67 -10.38
C GLN A 162 -15.68 14.78 -10.14
N ASP A 163 -15.74 13.58 -10.73
CA ASP A 163 -16.79 12.59 -10.42
C ASP A 163 -16.48 11.83 -9.10
N HIS A 164 -15.34 12.11 -8.49
CA HIS A 164 -14.84 11.45 -7.29
C HIS A 164 -14.68 12.45 -6.15
N HIS A 165 -14.88 11.98 -4.92
CA HIS A 165 -14.85 12.84 -3.73
C HIS A 165 -13.52 12.74 -2.99
N ILE A 166 -12.91 11.56 -2.97
CA ILE A 166 -11.68 11.31 -2.20
C ILE A 166 -10.67 10.56 -3.06
N LEU A 167 -9.42 11.03 -3.09
CA LEU A 167 -8.26 10.32 -3.62
C LEU A 167 -7.27 10.11 -2.48
N THR A 168 -6.85 8.86 -2.25
CA THR A 168 -5.95 8.51 -1.15
C THR A 168 -5.23 7.18 -1.42
N ASP A 169 -4.41 6.74 -0.48
CA ASP A 169 -3.86 5.40 -0.43
C ASP A 169 -4.54 4.53 0.65
N SER A 170 -4.49 3.22 0.47
CA SER A 170 -5.07 2.24 1.41
C SER A 170 -4.46 2.30 2.82
N ALA A 171 -3.22 2.77 2.96
CA ALA A 171 -2.58 2.90 4.26
C ALA A 171 -3.17 4.07 5.07
N CYS A 172 -3.50 5.20 4.44
CA CYS A 172 -4.26 6.30 5.05
C CYS A 172 -5.62 5.80 5.57
N LEU A 173 -6.36 5.05 4.76
CA LEU A 173 -7.65 4.50 5.16
C LEU A 173 -7.54 3.53 6.34
N LYS A 174 -6.48 2.72 6.40
CA LYS A 174 -6.16 1.89 7.56
C LYS A 174 -5.99 2.72 8.84
N HIS A 175 -5.28 3.85 8.77
CA HIS A 175 -5.13 4.72 9.94
C HIS A 175 -6.46 5.32 10.39
N PHE A 176 -7.33 5.74 9.47
CA PHE A 176 -8.68 6.20 9.82
C PHE A 176 -9.53 5.09 10.42
N LEU A 177 -9.44 3.86 9.90
CA LEU A 177 -10.14 2.70 10.45
C LEU A 177 -9.72 2.41 11.89
N CYS A 178 -8.41 2.48 12.19
CA CYS A 178 -7.91 2.31 13.57
C CYS A 178 -8.32 3.49 14.46
N PHE A 179 -8.26 4.71 13.95
CA PHE A 179 -8.66 5.91 14.70
C PHE A 179 -10.13 5.86 15.12
N GLY A 180 -11.02 5.40 14.23
CA GLY A 180 -12.45 5.28 14.51
C GLY A 180 -12.84 4.05 15.33
N ASN A 181 -11.91 3.14 15.65
CA ASN A 181 -12.20 1.91 16.35
C ASN A 181 -11.18 1.66 17.47
N GLU A 182 -11.57 1.99 18.71
CA GLU A 182 -10.73 1.84 19.91
C GLU A 182 -10.24 0.41 20.16
N LYS A 183 -10.87 -0.61 19.55
CA LYS A 183 -10.43 -2.02 19.65
C LYS A 183 -9.34 -2.38 18.65
N LEU A 184 -9.10 -1.55 17.64
CA LEU A 184 -8.07 -1.79 16.63
C LEU A 184 -6.81 -1.04 17.02
N GLU A 185 -5.77 -1.80 17.35
CA GLU A 185 -4.43 -1.23 17.43
C GLU A 185 -3.89 -1.04 15.99
N PRO A 186 -3.26 0.09 15.67
CA PRO A 186 -2.55 0.23 14.40
C PRO A 186 -1.31 -0.67 14.37
N GLU A 187 -0.99 -1.26 13.21
CA GLU A 187 0.32 -1.95 13.01
C GLU A 187 1.48 -0.97 12.90
N GLU A 188 1.20 0.22 12.38
CA GLU A 188 2.21 1.22 12.03
C GLU A 188 2.21 2.37 13.03
N PRO A 189 3.35 3.05 13.20
CA PRO A 189 3.43 4.24 14.02
C PRO A 189 2.46 5.32 13.51
N PRO A 190 2.06 6.28 14.37
CA PRO A 190 1.23 7.39 13.96
C PRO A 190 1.87 8.15 12.78
N VAL A 191 1.06 8.45 11.77
CA VAL A 191 1.45 9.21 10.58
C VAL A 191 0.74 10.55 10.55
N ARG A 192 1.35 11.53 9.86
CA ARG A 192 0.65 12.76 9.50
C ARG A 192 -0.09 12.50 8.18
N ILE A 193 -1.33 12.97 8.07
CA ILE A 193 -2.09 12.94 6.82
C ILE A 193 -2.35 14.38 6.43
N ASP A 194 -1.82 14.78 5.29
CA ASP A 194 -2.08 16.10 4.70
C ASP A 194 -3.37 16.00 3.87
N VAL A 195 -4.15 17.09 3.89
CA VAL A 195 -5.46 17.17 3.25
C VAL A 195 -5.46 18.34 2.29
N GLU A 196 -5.63 18.05 1.01
CA GLU A 196 -5.67 19.03 -0.06
C GLU A 196 -7.00 18.94 -0.80
N ARG A 197 -7.55 20.06 -1.26
CA ARG A 197 -8.79 20.09 -2.03
C ARG A 197 -8.54 20.68 -3.41
N ILE A 198 -8.93 19.94 -4.45
CA ILE A 198 -8.79 20.31 -5.87
C ILE A 198 -10.17 20.23 -6.53
N GLY A 199 -10.85 21.38 -6.63
CA GLY A 199 -12.27 21.39 -7.00
C GLY A 199 -13.10 20.65 -5.94
N ASP A 200 -13.82 19.62 -6.34
CA ASP A 200 -14.60 18.77 -5.43
C ASP A 200 -13.86 17.51 -4.94
N LEU A 201 -12.67 17.25 -5.49
CA LEU A 201 -11.82 16.16 -5.04
C LEU A 201 -11.03 16.56 -3.79
N VAL A 202 -11.08 15.73 -2.75
CA VAL A 202 -10.20 15.80 -1.58
C VAL A 202 -9.08 14.76 -1.75
N VAL A 203 -7.84 15.22 -1.70
CA VAL A 203 -6.65 14.38 -1.74
C VAL A 203 -6.12 14.23 -0.31
N LEU A 204 -5.97 12.98 0.13
CA LEU A 204 -5.38 12.63 1.43
C LEU A 204 -4.03 11.97 1.18
N SER A 205 -2.95 12.64 1.59
CA SER A 205 -1.57 12.16 1.37
C SER A 205 -0.87 11.85 2.69
N ARG A 206 -0.25 10.67 2.77
CA ARG A 206 0.49 10.25 3.95
C ARG A 206 1.85 10.92 4.01
N GLN A 207 2.26 11.30 5.22
CA GLN A 207 3.56 11.86 5.50
C GLN A 207 4.22 11.06 6.63
N GLU A 208 5.24 10.30 6.26
CA GLU A 208 6.02 9.48 7.19
C GLU A 208 7.31 10.18 7.61
N LYS A 209 7.77 9.89 8.84
CA LYS A 209 9.08 10.38 9.32
C LYS A 209 10.24 9.82 8.49
N SER A 210 10.09 8.59 8.00
CA SER A 210 11.03 7.93 7.11
C SER A 210 10.26 6.95 6.22
N PRO A 211 10.41 7.01 4.89
CA PRO A 211 9.79 6.03 4.00
C PRO A 211 10.47 4.65 4.06
N VAL A 212 11.63 4.54 4.72
CA VAL A 212 12.44 3.32 4.86
C VAL A 212 12.57 2.94 6.32
N TYR A 213 12.34 1.66 6.61
CA TYR A 213 12.53 1.06 7.92
C TYR A 213 13.69 0.07 7.86
N ARG A 214 14.62 0.20 8.81
CA ARG A 214 15.77 -0.71 8.97
C ARG A 214 15.57 -1.53 10.23
N PHE A 215 15.87 -2.83 10.14
CA PHE A 215 15.79 -3.71 11.29
C PHE A 215 17.17 -3.80 11.97
N GLU A 216 17.25 -3.42 13.24
CA GLU A 216 18.49 -3.52 14.03
C GLU A 216 18.82 -4.97 14.40
N SER A 217 17.80 -5.80 14.62
CA SER A 217 17.86 -7.26 14.68
C SER A 217 16.54 -7.79 14.13
N SER A 218 16.56 -8.50 12.99
CA SER A 218 15.32 -8.85 12.30
C SER A 218 14.87 -10.28 12.57
N SER A 219 13.58 -10.42 12.83
CA SER A 219 12.82 -11.69 12.71
C SER A 219 11.71 -11.55 11.65
N ALA A 220 11.81 -10.52 10.79
CA ALA A 220 10.91 -10.32 9.67
C ALA A 220 11.41 -11.13 8.48
N TYR A 221 10.49 -11.76 7.76
CA TYR A 221 10.78 -12.61 6.59
C TYR A 221 9.82 -12.31 5.43
N GLY A 222 9.10 -11.20 5.51
CA GLY A 222 8.01 -10.89 4.60
C GLY A 222 8.48 -10.56 3.18
N ILE A 223 9.65 -9.93 3.04
CA ILE A 223 10.21 -9.64 1.70
C ILE A 223 10.72 -10.93 1.07
N ASP A 224 11.60 -11.65 1.76
CA ASP A 224 12.18 -12.89 1.21
C ASP A 224 11.10 -13.95 0.94
N PHE A 225 10.02 -13.97 1.74
CA PHE A 225 8.86 -14.81 1.46
C PHE A 225 8.19 -14.45 0.14
N LYS A 226 7.89 -13.18 -0.12
CA LYS A 226 7.29 -12.72 -1.38
C LYS A 226 8.16 -13.11 -2.57
N ASP A 227 9.47 -12.90 -2.46
CA ASP A 227 10.42 -13.24 -3.53
C ASP A 227 10.43 -14.74 -3.84
N CYS A 228 10.29 -15.57 -2.80
CA CYS A 228 10.31 -17.04 -2.94
C CYS A 228 9.00 -17.64 -3.46
N VAL A 229 7.85 -17.00 -3.20
CA VAL A 229 6.52 -17.55 -3.53
C VAL A 229 5.86 -16.87 -4.72
N THR A 230 6.57 -15.99 -5.41
CA THR A 230 6.05 -15.28 -6.58
C THR A 230 7.00 -15.39 -7.76
N ILE A 231 6.46 -15.28 -8.96
CA ILE A 231 7.22 -15.31 -10.22
C ILE A 231 6.83 -14.13 -11.09
N ASP A 232 7.76 -13.69 -11.94
CA ASP A 232 7.49 -12.63 -12.90
C ASP A 232 6.46 -13.09 -13.92
N THR A 233 5.45 -12.25 -14.12
CA THR A 233 4.44 -12.44 -15.16
C THR A 233 5.04 -12.34 -16.55
N ASP A 234 5.97 -11.42 -16.71
CA ASP A 234 6.58 -11.06 -17.97
C ASP A 234 8.07 -10.78 -17.71
N LYS A 235 8.94 -11.59 -18.31
CA LYS A 235 10.38 -11.50 -18.09
C LYS A 235 10.99 -10.27 -18.76
N ASP A 236 10.28 -9.70 -19.73
CA ASP A 236 10.73 -8.53 -20.47
C ASP A 236 10.16 -7.23 -19.88
N ALA A 237 9.32 -7.31 -18.84
CA ALA A 237 8.81 -6.14 -18.16
C ALA A 237 9.96 -5.42 -17.41
N PRO A 238 10.16 -4.10 -17.63
CA PRO A 238 11.21 -3.34 -16.98
C PRO A 238 10.80 -2.96 -15.54
N THR A 239 10.37 -3.93 -14.74
CA THR A 239 9.70 -3.69 -13.45
C THR A 239 10.42 -4.37 -12.30
N ASN A 240 10.38 -3.77 -11.11
CA ASN A 240 10.80 -4.42 -9.86
C ASN A 240 9.59 -4.76 -8.96
N ASP A 241 9.89 -5.36 -7.81
CA ASP A 241 8.98 -5.64 -6.69
C ASP A 241 8.44 -4.38 -5.99
N ASN A 242 7.67 -3.54 -6.69
CA ASN A 242 6.85 -2.48 -6.11
C ASN A 242 5.67 -2.17 -7.02
N PHE A 243 4.82 -3.17 -7.21
CA PHE A 243 3.61 -3.05 -8.00
C PHE A 243 2.48 -2.39 -7.19
N HIS A 244 1.82 -1.41 -7.79
CA HIS A 244 0.71 -0.67 -7.23
C HIS A 244 -0.49 -0.75 -8.18
N GLN A 245 -1.68 -0.82 -7.59
CA GLN A 245 -2.93 -0.61 -8.31
C GLN A 245 -3.58 0.71 -7.88
N VAL A 246 -4.37 1.26 -8.79
CA VAL A 246 -5.29 2.37 -8.50
C VAL A 246 -6.69 1.90 -8.85
N ILE A 247 -7.57 1.92 -7.85
CA ILE A 247 -8.94 1.43 -7.92
C ILE A 247 -9.92 2.54 -7.61
N THR A 248 -11.12 2.45 -8.16
CA THR A 248 -12.26 3.28 -7.82
C THR A 248 -13.40 2.41 -7.32
N TYR A 249 -14.11 2.89 -6.31
CA TYR A 249 -15.32 2.27 -5.78
C TYR A 249 -16.14 3.31 -5.04
N GLN A 250 -17.42 3.00 -4.84
CA GLN A 250 -18.29 3.74 -3.94
C GLN A 250 -18.20 3.13 -2.53
N PHE A 251 -17.92 3.95 -1.53
CA PHE A 251 -17.93 3.59 -0.12
C PHE A 251 -18.91 4.50 0.63
N GLY A 252 -20.05 3.94 1.01
CA GLY A 252 -21.18 4.75 1.49
C GLY A 252 -21.65 5.71 0.40
N GLN A 253 -21.59 7.01 0.68
CA GLN A 253 -21.92 8.08 -0.27
C GLN A 253 -20.72 8.61 -1.06
N PHE A 254 -19.51 8.13 -0.78
CA PHE A 254 -18.28 8.66 -1.37
C PHE A 254 -17.79 7.79 -2.51
N ASN A 255 -17.67 8.40 -3.70
CA ASN A 255 -16.84 7.87 -4.78
C ASN A 255 -15.35 8.06 -4.45
N MET A 256 -14.64 6.95 -4.30
CA MET A 256 -13.26 6.87 -3.83
C MET A 256 -12.31 6.57 -5.00
N ILE A 257 -11.10 7.13 -4.98
CA ILE A 257 -9.93 6.68 -5.72
C ILE A 257 -8.91 6.24 -4.67
N VAL A 258 -8.47 4.99 -4.74
CA VAL A 258 -7.56 4.41 -3.75
C VAL A 258 -6.38 3.77 -4.45
N SER A 259 -5.16 4.16 -4.07
CA SER A 259 -3.95 3.45 -4.45
C SER A 259 -3.56 2.42 -3.38
N SER A 260 -3.02 1.28 -3.79
CA SER A 260 -2.50 0.28 -2.86
C SER A 260 -1.35 -0.48 -3.49
N LYS A 261 -0.31 -0.76 -2.68
CA LYS A 261 0.68 -1.77 -3.03
C LYS A 261 0.01 -3.14 -3.14
N VAL A 262 0.44 -3.93 -4.11
CA VAL A 262 -0.06 -5.28 -4.36
C VAL A 262 1.13 -6.22 -4.35
N ASP A 263 1.04 -7.28 -3.54
CA ASP A 263 2.11 -8.26 -3.41
C ASP A 263 2.20 -9.14 -4.65
N CYS A 264 1.09 -9.74 -5.05
CA CYS A 264 1.00 -10.51 -6.29
C CYS A 264 -0.46 -10.70 -6.72
N CYS A 265 -0.66 -11.47 -7.78
CA CYS A 265 -1.96 -11.87 -8.28
C CYS A 265 -2.06 -13.39 -8.48
N LYS A 266 -3.29 -13.91 -8.48
CA LYS A 266 -3.56 -15.33 -8.73
C LYS A 266 -3.61 -15.66 -10.22
N THR A 267 -4.28 -14.80 -10.99
CA THR A 267 -4.49 -14.92 -12.43
C THR A 267 -4.41 -13.55 -13.05
N LEU A 268 -3.88 -13.48 -14.26
CA LEU A 268 -3.96 -12.31 -15.12
C LEU A 268 -4.91 -12.62 -16.26
N GLU A 269 -5.93 -11.80 -16.42
CA GLU A 269 -6.73 -11.84 -17.63
C GLU A 269 -5.86 -11.34 -18.79
N MET A 270 -5.37 -12.27 -19.60
CA MET A 270 -4.80 -11.94 -20.89
C MET A 270 -5.97 -11.55 -21.80
N LYS A 271 -6.07 -10.27 -22.17
CA LYS A 271 -6.84 -9.95 -23.37
C LYS A 271 -6.19 -10.71 -24.53
N GLN A 272 -6.94 -11.58 -25.19
CA GLN A 272 -6.57 -12.05 -26.51
C GLN A 272 -6.47 -10.80 -27.39
N ASP A 273 -5.26 -10.44 -27.80
CA ASP A 273 -5.10 -9.56 -28.94
C ASP A 273 -5.77 -10.27 -30.13
N ASP A 274 -6.71 -9.58 -30.77
CA ASP A 274 -7.34 -10.07 -31.99
C ASP A 274 -6.29 -10.46 -33.02
N LYS A 275 -6.52 -11.62 -33.62
CA LYS A 275 -5.62 -12.42 -34.45
C LYS A 275 -4.84 -11.62 -35.51
N ASP A 276 -3.53 -11.85 -35.54
CA ASP A 276 -2.65 -12.10 -36.70
C ASP A 276 -2.56 -11.08 -37.86
N GLY A 277 -3.28 -9.96 -37.84
CA GLY A 277 -3.20 -8.91 -38.87
C GLY A 277 -2.40 -7.67 -38.47
N ASP A 278 -2.24 -7.44 -37.17
CA ASP A 278 -1.85 -6.13 -36.60
C ASP A 278 -0.38 -6.09 -36.12
N THR A 279 0.28 -7.24 -36.09
CA THR A 279 1.62 -7.41 -35.50
C THR A 279 2.71 -6.79 -36.37
N VAL A 280 2.60 -6.88 -37.69
CA VAL A 280 3.57 -6.28 -38.63
C VAL A 280 3.40 -4.77 -38.69
N ASP A 281 2.16 -4.26 -38.71
CA ASP A 281 1.90 -2.82 -38.71
C ASP A 281 2.25 -2.16 -37.37
N LYS A 282 2.08 -2.86 -36.25
CA LYS A 282 2.60 -2.43 -34.95
C LYS A 282 4.12 -2.44 -34.91
N LEU A 283 4.79 -3.48 -35.40
CA LEU A 283 6.26 -3.54 -35.48
C LEU A 283 6.84 -2.46 -36.39
N VAL A 284 6.22 -2.21 -37.55
CA VAL A 284 6.62 -1.16 -38.49
C VAL A 284 6.36 0.21 -37.87
N LYS A 285 5.27 0.42 -37.12
CA LYS A 285 5.08 1.64 -36.33
C LYS A 285 6.12 1.80 -35.24
N THR A 286 6.41 0.76 -34.46
CA THR A 286 7.42 0.78 -33.38
C THR A 286 8.84 1.02 -33.91
N LEU A 287 9.17 0.50 -35.10
CA LEU A 287 10.45 0.75 -35.78
C LEU A 287 10.49 2.13 -36.46
N ALA A 288 9.37 2.59 -37.04
CA ALA A 288 9.25 3.90 -37.66
C ALA A 288 9.19 5.06 -36.66
N THR A 289 8.71 4.81 -35.43
CA THR A 289 8.82 5.75 -34.30
C THR A 289 10.19 5.70 -33.64
N GLY A 290 11.10 4.83 -34.10
CA GLY A 290 12.35 4.55 -33.40
C GLY A 290 12.11 3.84 -32.07
N LEU A 291 13.17 3.26 -31.52
CA LEU A 291 13.27 2.93 -30.09
C LEU A 291 13.19 4.22 -29.26
N ASP A 292 12.03 4.87 -29.28
CA ASP A 292 11.73 6.01 -28.46
C ASP A 292 11.27 5.45 -27.12
N LEU A 293 12.24 5.21 -26.24
CA LEU A 293 12.03 5.36 -24.81
C LEU A 293 11.70 6.83 -24.55
N ASN A 294 10.55 7.30 -25.06
CA ASN A 294 10.07 8.65 -24.86
C ASN A 294 9.72 8.75 -23.38
N ARG A 295 10.70 9.21 -22.61
CA ARG A 295 10.45 9.83 -21.32
C ARG A 295 9.64 11.06 -21.63
N ASP A 296 8.32 10.91 -21.66
CA ASP A 296 7.41 12.05 -21.66
C ASP A 296 7.78 12.88 -20.43
N SER A 297 8.44 14.01 -20.68
CA SER A 297 8.76 14.99 -19.66
C SER A 297 7.48 15.77 -19.41
N TYR A 298 6.67 15.26 -18.50
CA TYR A 298 5.54 16.03 -17.99
C TYR A 298 6.04 17.34 -17.39
N GLY A 299 5.16 18.35 -17.37
CA GLY A 299 5.47 19.77 -17.15
C GLY A 299 6.68 20.05 -16.25
N LYS A 300 7.46 21.07 -16.61
CA LYS A 300 8.82 21.46 -16.14
C LYS A 300 9.17 21.29 -14.64
N GLU A 301 8.22 20.97 -13.77
CA GLU A 301 8.36 20.78 -12.33
C GLU A 301 8.36 19.31 -11.87
N SER A 302 7.85 18.36 -12.68
CA SER A 302 7.88 16.93 -12.31
C SER A 302 9.27 16.35 -12.46
N LYS A 303 9.67 15.53 -11.48
CA LYS A 303 10.94 14.80 -11.48
C LYS A 303 10.78 13.32 -11.83
N LEU A 304 9.54 12.86 -12.05
CA LEU A 304 9.22 11.47 -12.34
C LEU A 304 9.41 11.19 -13.84
N SER A 305 10.04 10.06 -14.15
CA SER A 305 10.07 9.51 -15.50
C SER A 305 9.04 8.40 -15.64
N VAL A 306 8.39 8.30 -16.79
CA VAL A 306 7.40 7.27 -17.09
C VAL A 306 7.88 6.43 -18.28
N ILE A 307 7.74 5.11 -18.17
CA ILE A 307 7.86 4.14 -19.25
C ILE A 307 6.49 3.55 -19.51
N LYS A 308 6.01 3.67 -20.75
CA LYS A 308 4.75 3.06 -21.17
C LYS A 308 4.97 1.58 -21.47
N TYR A 309 4.21 0.69 -20.85
CA TYR A 309 4.40 -0.76 -21.02
C TYR A 309 3.08 -1.52 -21.08
N GLY A 310 2.80 -2.13 -22.23
CA GLY A 310 1.63 -2.99 -22.41
C GLY A 310 0.29 -2.26 -22.25
N SER A 311 -0.70 -2.97 -21.71
CA SER A 311 -2.06 -2.48 -21.50
C SER A 311 -2.58 -2.84 -20.11
N LEU A 312 -3.55 -2.07 -19.60
CA LEU A 312 -4.10 -2.29 -18.26
C LEU A 312 -4.79 -3.65 -18.17
N ARG A 313 -4.27 -4.52 -17.29
CA ARG A 313 -4.81 -5.88 -17.06
C ARG A 313 -5.69 -5.93 -15.82
N GLN A 314 -6.72 -6.77 -15.86
CA GLN A 314 -7.48 -7.15 -14.66
C GLN A 314 -6.86 -8.39 -14.04
N PHE A 315 -6.89 -8.43 -12.72
CA PHE A 315 -6.37 -9.53 -11.92
C PHE A 315 -7.06 -9.60 -10.56
N ASP A 316 -7.02 -10.80 -9.97
CA ASP A 316 -7.39 -11.03 -8.58
C ASP A 316 -6.15 -10.89 -7.69
N MET A 317 -6.19 -9.91 -6.79
CA MET A 317 -5.10 -9.59 -5.86
C MET A 317 -4.97 -10.66 -4.77
N VAL A 318 -3.72 -10.99 -4.47
CA VAL A 318 -3.32 -11.88 -3.38
C VAL A 318 -2.46 -11.08 -2.40
N GLU A 319 -2.85 -11.06 -1.13
CA GLU A 319 -2.03 -10.55 -0.03
C GLU A 319 -1.15 -11.68 0.51
N LEU A 320 0.14 -11.42 0.73
CA LEU A 320 1.09 -12.41 1.25
C LEU A 320 1.53 -12.01 2.66
N LEU A 321 1.24 -12.85 3.66
CA LEU A 321 1.63 -12.62 5.05
C LEU A 321 2.55 -13.73 5.58
N THR A 322 3.38 -13.37 6.56
CA THR A 322 4.15 -14.35 7.32
C THR A 322 3.71 -14.32 8.77
N ARG A 323 3.68 -15.49 9.40
CA ARG A 323 3.48 -15.62 10.84
C ARG A 323 4.42 -16.67 11.40
N LYS A 324 4.80 -16.50 12.66
CA LYS A 324 5.50 -17.56 13.38
C LYS A 324 4.54 -18.74 13.59
N GLU A 325 5.05 -19.95 13.39
CA GLU A 325 4.32 -21.18 13.70
C GLU A 325 3.80 -21.17 15.15
N GLY A 326 2.59 -21.70 15.35
CA GLY A 326 1.92 -21.73 16.65
C GLY A 326 1.29 -20.41 17.10
N ARG A 327 1.48 -19.30 16.38
CA ARG A 327 0.76 -18.03 16.63
C ARG A 327 -0.54 -17.99 15.83
N GLU A 328 -1.65 -17.63 16.44
CA GLU A 328 -2.91 -17.41 15.72
C GLU A 328 -2.78 -16.27 14.70
N LEU A 329 -3.55 -16.36 13.62
CA LEU A 329 -3.64 -15.30 12.63
C LEU A 329 -4.43 -14.13 13.23
N ARG A 330 -3.80 -12.95 13.24
CA ARG A 330 -4.40 -11.71 13.74
C ARG A 330 -5.33 -11.12 12.69
N TRP A 331 -6.56 -11.64 12.61
CA TRP A 331 -7.55 -11.19 11.63
C TRP A 331 -7.84 -9.69 11.70
N ASP A 332 -7.79 -9.11 12.89
CA ASP A 332 -7.90 -7.66 13.08
C ASP A 332 -6.84 -6.88 12.27
N LYS A 333 -5.64 -7.45 12.13
CA LYS A 333 -4.53 -6.88 11.38
C LYS A 333 -4.59 -7.21 9.89
N VAL A 334 -4.99 -8.43 9.55
CA VAL A 334 -5.22 -8.83 8.15
C VAL A 334 -6.24 -7.89 7.52
N TRP A 335 -7.39 -7.68 8.17
CA TRP A 335 -8.47 -6.84 7.67
C TRP A 335 -8.05 -5.38 7.45
N GLN A 336 -7.25 -4.84 8.37
CA GLN A 336 -6.66 -3.50 8.22
C GLN A 336 -5.87 -3.33 6.92
N ARG A 337 -5.28 -4.40 6.38
CA ARG A 337 -4.48 -4.39 5.14
C ARG A 337 -5.31 -4.62 3.89
N VAL A 338 -6.30 -5.50 3.95
CA VAL A 338 -7.01 -6.00 2.75
C VAL A 338 -8.36 -5.34 2.49
N PHE A 339 -8.99 -4.74 3.51
CA PHE A 339 -10.39 -4.29 3.41
C PHE A 339 -10.61 -3.25 2.30
N PHE A 340 -9.69 -2.29 2.14
CA PHE A 340 -9.84 -1.18 1.20
C PHE A 340 -9.18 -1.43 -0.17
N THR A 341 -8.61 -2.61 -0.42
CA THR A 341 -7.77 -2.88 -1.60
C THR A 341 -8.46 -3.75 -2.65
N GLY A 342 -9.58 -4.39 -2.30
CA GLY A 342 -10.24 -5.37 -3.16
C GLY A 342 -9.49 -6.71 -3.25
N ALA A 343 -8.56 -6.98 -2.34
CA ALA A 343 -7.94 -8.30 -2.21
C ALA A 343 -9.02 -9.36 -1.92
N LYS A 344 -8.98 -10.45 -2.68
CA LYS A 344 -9.88 -11.61 -2.50
C LYS A 344 -9.15 -12.81 -1.91
N HIS A 345 -7.82 -12.77 -1.94
CA HIS A 345 -6.99 -13.89 -1.60
C HIS A 345 -5.94 -13.52 -0.56
N LEU A 346 -5.72 -14.44 0.37
CA LEU A 346 -4.67 -14.34 1.38
C LEU A 346 -3.86 -15.64 1.40
N VAL A 347 -2.54 -15.51 1.55
CA VAL A 347 -1.60 -16.61 1.73
C VAL A 347 -0.86 -16.42 3.05
#